data_AF-A0AAU5DKJ1-F1
#
_entry.id   AF-A0AAU5DKJ1-F1
#
_cell.length_a   1.000
_cell.length_b   1.000
_cell.length_c   1.000
_cell.angle_alpha   90.00
_cell.angle_beta   90.00
_cell.angle_gamma   90.00
#
_symmetry.space_group_name_H-M   'P 1'
#
loop_
_entity.id
_entity.type
_entity.pdbx_description
1 polymer ?
#
loop_
_entity_poly.entity_id
_entity_poly.type
_entity_poly.pdbx_seq_one_letter_code
_entity_poly.pdbx_strand_id
1 'polypeptide(L)'
;MTIEMLGPTRPAATGPAFASLYAEVQRFYDHQMRLFDAEETQHTAGSGTGQRHWIGMLEARPQPDGTVLTKCSALVSTAAADGGQKGLHVRVLEDVLVRCAETNAWTLRHRTVTRDNRV
;
A
#
# COMPACT_ATOMS: atom_id res chain seq x y z
N MET A 1 4.10 -31.16 8.00
CA MET A 1 3.61 -29.88 7.44
C MET A 1 3.53 -30.08 5.93
N THR A 2 2.32 -30.28 5.42
CA THR A 2 2.07 -30.62 4.02
C THR A 2 1.97 -29.33 3.22
N ILE A 3 2.84 -29.15 2.23
CA ILE A 3 2.72 -28.08 1.25
C ILE A 3 1.80 -28.60 0.15
N GLU A 4 0.55 -28.14 0.14
CA GLU A 4 -0.32 -28.36 -1.00
C GLU A 4 0.19 -27.51 -2.17
N MET A 5 0.61 -28.21 -3.22
CA MET A 5 0.99 -27.62 -4.50
C MET A 5 -0.25 -26.99 -5.12
N LEU A 6 -0.38 -25.68 -5.00
CA LEU A 6 -1.37 -24.87 -5.72
C LEU A 6 -1.23 -25.17 -7.22
N GLY A 7 -2.35 -25.50 -7.88
CA GLY A 7 -2.41 -25.92 -9.28
C GLY A 7 -1.78 -24.92 -10.27
N PRO A 8 -1.66 -25.30 -11.56
CA PRO A 8 -0.81 -24.58 -12.51
C PRO A 8 -1.23 -23.12 -12.60
N THR A 9 -0.33 -22.22 -12.14
CA THR A 9 -0.43 -20.78 -12.37
C THR A 9 -0.38 -20.53 -13.88
N ARG A 10 -1.56 -20.25 -14.47
CA ARG A 10 -1.68 -19.58 -15.77
C ARG A 10 -0.77 -18.34 -15.74
N PRO A 11 -0.05 -18.01 -16.83
CA PRO A 11 1.04 -17.04 -16.76
C PRO A 11 0.58 -15.76 -16.06
N ALA A 12 1.32 -15.34 -15.03
CA ALA A 12 1.24 -13.98 -14.53
C ALA A 12 1.26 -13.05 -15.74
N ALA A 13 0.43 -11.99 -15.75
CA ALA A 13 0.49 -11.00 -16.81
C ALA A 13 1.96 -10.68 -17.08
N THR A 14 2.48 -11.05 -18.25
CA THR A 14 3.90 -10.92 -18.57
C THR A 14 4.01 -9.88 -19.67
N GLY A 15 4.92 -8.93 -19.51
CA GLY A 15 5.14 -7.85 -20.49
C GLY A 15 4.37 -6.57 -20.20
N PRO A 16 4.06 -5.75 -21.23
CA PRO A 16 3.58 -4.37 -21.06
C PRO A 16 2.30 -4.21 -20.25
N ALA A 17 1.39 -5.20 -20.32
CA ALA A 17 0.13 -5.17 -19.57
C ALA A 17 0.34 -5.17 -18.05
N PHE A 18 1.31 -5.95 -17.57
CA PHE A 18 1.65 -5.96 -16.14
C PHE A 18 2.34 -4.68 -15.71
N ALA A 19 3.22 -4.11 -16.55
CA ALA A 19 3.85 -2.83 -16.26
C ALA A 19 2.80 -1.72 -16.11
N SER A 20 1.81 -1.67 -17.01
CA SER A 20 0.69 -0.71 -16.90
C SER A 20 -0.12 -0.92 -15.63
N LEU A 21 -0.49 -2.16 -15.32
CA LEU A 21 -1.20 -2.51 -14.09
C LEU A 21 -0.42 -2.06 -12.85
N TYR A 22 0.86 -2.41 -12.78
CA TYR A 22 1.73 -2.08 -11.67
C TYR A 22 1.83 -0.56 -11.48
N ALA A 23 2.02 0.19 -12.58
CA ALA A 23 2.08 1.65 -12.54
C ALA A 23 0.76 2.30 -12.07
N GLU A 24 -0.38 1.69 -12.34
CA GLU A 24 -1.67 2.16 -11.83
C GLU A 24 -1.86 1.85 -10.34
N VAL A 25 -1.40 0.68 -9.88
CA VAL A 25 -1.39 0.35 -8.45
C VAL A 25 -0.43 1.27 -7.68
N GLN A 26 0.74 1.60 -8.26
CA GLN A 26 1.63 2.62 -7.69
C GLN A 26 0.92 3.97 -7.56
N ARG A 27 0.24 4.43 -8.62
CA ARG A 27 -0.53 5.68 -8.59
C ARG A 27 -1.64 5.68 -7.52
N PHE A 28 -2.30 4.54 -7.32
CA PHE A 28 -3.28 4.37 -6.25
C PHE A 28 -2.65 4.61 -4.87
N TYR A 29 -1.52 3.96 -4.57
CA TYR A 29 -0.83 4.13 -3.28
C TYR A 29 -0.23 5.53 -3.13
N ASP A 30 0.36 6.09 -4.17
CA ASP A 30 0.87 7.46 -4.17
C ASP A 30 -0.23 8.47 -3.80
N HIS A 31 -1.43 8.27 -4.34
CA HIS A 31 -2.58 9.10 -4.00
C HIS A 31 -3.02 8.91 -2.55
N GLN A 32 -3.12 7.66 -2.08
CA GLN A 32 -3.46 7.39 -0.68
C GLN A 32 -2.46 8.01 0.30
N MET A 33 -1.15 7.89 0.05
CA MET A 33 -0.13 8.44 0.95
C MET A 33 -0.20 9.97 1.00
N ARG A 34 -0.46 10.62 -0.14
CA ARG A 34 -0.68 12.07 -0.16
C ARG A 34 -1.87 12.50 0.68
N LEU A 35 -2.95 11.72 0.69
CA LEU A 35 -4.12 12.03 1.53
C LEU A 35 -3.78 11.89 3.01
N PHE A 36 -3.11 10.81 3.43
CA PHE A 36 -2.70 10.63 4.82
C PHE A 36 -1.72 11.71 5.30
N ASP A 37 -0.72 12.06 4.48
CA ASP A 37 0.23 13.12 4.81
C ASP A 37 -0.46 14.50 4.88
N ALA A 38 -1.48 14.74 4.05
CA ALA A 38 -2.24 15.99 4.07
C ALA A 38 -3.13 16.10 5.32
N GLU A 39 -3.85 15.03 5.66
CA GLU A 39 -4.66 14.94 6.88
C GLU A 39 -3.80 15.15 8.13
N GLU A 40 -2.61 14.53 8.18
CA GLU A 40 -1.67 14.74 9.28
C GLU A 40 -1.20 16.20 9.35
N THR A 41 -0.84 16.80 8.21
CA THR A 41 -0.40 18.21 8.16
C THR A 41 -1.47 19.15 8.72
N GLN A 42 -2.74 18.86 8.44
CA GLN A 42 -3.86 19.62 9.00
C GLN A 42 -4.00 19.40 10.50
N HIS A 43 -3.82 18.17 10.98
CA HIS A 43 -3.92 17.83 12.39
C HIS A 43 -2.80 18.45 13.25
N THR A 44 -1.58 18.53 12.71
CA THR A 44 -0.39 19.00 13.44
C THR A 44 -0.05 20.48 13.19
N ALA A 45 -0.92 21.23 12.52
CA ALA A 45 -0.70 22.64 12.19
C ALA A 45 -0.31 23.47 13.43
N GLY A 46 0.90 24.03 13.42
CA GLY A 46 1.43 24.86 14.52
C GLY A 46 2.15 24.11 15.65
N SER A 47 2.13 22.76 15.65
CA SER A 47 2.80 21.96 16.69
C SER A 47 4.28 21.65 16.40
N GLY A 48 4.73 21.80 15.15
CA GLY A 48 6.06 21.40 14.71
C GLY A 48 6.26 19.89 14.54
N THR A 49 5.26 19.06 14.85
CA THR A 49 5.29 17.61 14.59
C THR A 49 4.72 17.28 13.21
N GLY A 50 5.11 16.13 12.65
CA GLY A 50 4.49 15.64 11.42
C GLY A 50 4.85 14.19 11.11
N GLN A 51 4.02 13.55 10.31
CA GLN A 51 4.25 12.20 9.80
C GLN A 51 4.46 12.21 8.29
N ARG A 52 5.25 11.27 7.80
CA ARG A 52 5.37 10.98 6.37
C ARG A 52 5.20 9.49 6.13
N HIS A 53 4.36 9.16 5.16
CA HIS A 53 4.03 7.79 4.80
C HIS A 53 4.72 7.36 3.51
N TRP A 54 5.39 6.20 3.57
CA TRP A 54 6.17 5.65 2.47
C TRP A 54 5.70 4.23 2.19
N ILE A 55 5.50 3.90 0.91
CA ILE A 55 5.18 2.53 0.47
C ILE A 55 6.40 1.92 -0.19
N GLY A 56 6.75 0.70 0.24
CA GLY A 56 7.83 -0.09 -0.33
C GLY A 56 7.45 -1.56 -0.45
N MET A 57 8.30 -2.33 -1.13
CA MET A 57 8.11 -3.78 -1.31
C MET A 57 6.72 -4.13 -1.88
N LEU A 58 6.24 -3.33 -2.84
CA LEU A 58 4.93 -3.50 -3.43
C LEU A 58 4.90 -4.74 -4.32
N GLU A 59 4.06 -5.69 -3.96
CA GLU A 59 3.61 -6.78 -4.80
C GLU A 59 2.20 -6.47 -5.33
N ALA A 60 1.97 -6.73 -6.61
CA ALA A 60 0.64 -6.65 -7.23
C ALA A 60 0.35 -7.94 -7.99
N ARG A 61 -0.76 -8.60 -7.66
CA ARG A 61 -1.15 -9.90 -8.20
C ARG A 61 -2.56 -9.81 -8.79
N PRO A 62 -2.71 -9.64 -10.11
CA PRO A 62 -4.03 -9.65 -10.75
C PRO A 62 -4.71 -11.01 -10.58
N GLN A 63 -6.03 -10.99 -10.38
CA GLN A 63 -6.87 -12.17 -10.20
C GLN A 63 -7.79 -12.40 -11.41
N PRO A 64 -8.27 -13.63 -11.63
CA PRO A 64 -9.19 -13.94 -12.73
C PRO A 64 -10.52 -13.19 -12.70
N ASP A 65 -10.96 -12.76 -11.50
CA ASP A 65 -12.19 -12.00 -11.29
C ASP A 65 -12.02 -10.49 -11.51
N GLY A 66 -10.84 -10.05 -11.97
CA GLY A 66 -10.52 -8.65 -12.22
C GLY A 66 -10.07 -7.88 -10.98
N THR A 67 -10.02 -8.50 -9.80
CA THR A 67 -9.42 -7.89 -8.62
C THR A 67 -7.89 -7.92 -8.68
N VAL A 68 -7.26 -7.10 -7.84
CA VAL A 68 -5.79 -7.14 -7.63
C VAL A 68 -5.53 -7.34 -6.16
N LEU A 69 -4.82 -8.43 -5.83
CA LEU A 69 -4.28 -8.61 -4.49
C LEU A 69 -2.95 -7.88 -4.43
N THR A 70 -2.78 -7.02 -3.43
CA THR A 70 -1.51 -6.33 -3.21
C THR A 70 -0.97 -6.65 -1.82
N LYS A 71 0.36 -6.61 -1.71
CA LYS A 71 1.06 -6.66 -0.45
C LYS A 71 2.14 -5.60 -0.46
N CYS A 72 2.22 -4.79 0.58
CA CYS A 72 3.27 -3.77 0.67
C CYS A 72 3.63 -3.44 2.13
N SER A 73 4.79 -2.82 2.30
CA SER A 73 5.21 -2.25 3.58
C SER A 73 4.88 -0.76 3.59
N ALA A 74 4.10 -0.33 4.57
CA ALA A 74 3.86 1.07 4.88
C ALA A 74 4.76 1.49 6.04
N LEU A 75 5.71 2.38 5.74
CA LEU A 75 6.63 2.95 6.70
C LEU A 75 6.16 4.35 7.07
N VAL A 76 5.99 4.59 8.37
CA VAL A 76 5.58 5.88 8.91
C VAL A 76 6.74 6.45 9.70
N SER A 77 7.23 7.60 9.25
CA SER A 77 8.25 8.37 9.97
C SER A 77 7.59 9.54 10.66
N THR A 78 7.83 9.71 11.96
CA THR A 78 7.33 10.84 12.76
C THR A 78 8.48 11.79 13.07
N ALA A 79 8.29 13.08 12.87
CA ALA A 79 9.21 14.13 13.31
C ALA A 79 8.75 14.71 14.65
N ALA A 80 9.69 14.85 15.60
CA ALA A 80 9.48 15.57 16.85
C ALA A 80 9.69 17.07 16.65
N ALA A 81 8.90 17.90 17.34
CA ALA A 81 8.89 19.36 17.20
C ALA A 81 10.21 20.03 17.59
N ASP A 82 10.97 19.41 18.48
CA ASP A 82 12.24 19.90 19.04
C ASP A 82 13.47 19.26 18.39
N GLY A 83 13.30 18.51 17.29
CA GLY A 83 14.37 17.73 16.68
C GLY A 83 14.75 16.46 17.46
N GLY A 84 13.96 16.08 18.47
CA GLY A 84 14.08 14.85 19.23
C GLY A 84 13.89 13.58 18.39
N GLN A 85 13.98 12.42 19.06
CA GLN A 85 14.07 11.12 18.39
C GLN A 85 12.86 10.85 17.50
N LYS A 86 13.12 10.60 16.21
CA LYS A 86 12.11 10.22 15.23
C LYS A 86 11.62 8.80 15.50
N GLY A 87 10.31 8.65 15.71
CA GLY A 87 9.66 7.36 15.66
C GLY A 87 9.62 6.82 14.23
N LEU A 88 9.98 5.55 14.07
CA LEU A 88 9.78 4.80 12.85
C LEU A 88 8.94 3.57 13.18
N HIS A 89 7.86 3.36 12.43
CA HIS A 89 7.16 2.09 12.50
C HIS A 89 6.72 1.62 11.13
N VAL A 90 6.67 0.30 10.99
CA VAL A 90 6.25 -0.37 9.75
C VAL A 90 4.94 -1.10 10.00
N ARG A 91 4.09 -1.10 8.99
CA ARG A 91 2.91 -1.95 8.85
C ARG A 91 2.98 -2.71 7.54
N VAL A 92 2.54 -3.95 7.54
CA VAL A 92 2.31 -4.69 6.30
C VAL A 92 0.83 -4.53 5.95
N LEU A 93 0.59 -4.07 4.72
CA LEU A 93 -0.75 -3.92 4.15
C LEU A 93 -0.97 -5.05 3.15
N GLU A 94 -2.06 -5.78 3.33
CA GLU A 94 -2.56 -6.78 2.38
C GLU A 94 -3.93 -6.34 1.92
N ASP A 95 -4.03 -5.93 0.65
CA ASP A 95 -5.25 -5.30 0.11
C ASP A 95 -5.87 -6.11 -1.02
N VAL A 96 -7.19 -5.93 -1.17
CA VAL A 96 -7.97 -6.32 -2.34
C VAL A 96 -8.43 -5.05 -3.03
N LEU A 97 -7.91 -4.80 -4.24
CA LEU A 97 -8.32 -3.67 -5.07
C LEU A 97 -9.32 -4.13 -6.12
N VAL A 98 -10.33 -3.29 -6.36
CA VAL A 98 -11.35 -3.50 -7.39
C VAL A 98 -11.47 -2.25 -8.26
N ARG A 99 -12.02 -2.41 -9.46
CA ARG A 99 -12.34 -1.27 -10.33
C ARG A 99 -13.66 -0.65 -9.93
N CYS A 100 -13.68 0.67 -9.78
CA CYS A 100 -14.90 1.46 -9.75
C CYS A 100 -15.55 1.42 -11.14
N ALA A 101 -16.83 1.05 -11.23
CA ALA A 101 -17.53 0.90 -12.50
C ALA A 101 -17.67 2.24 -13.25
N GLU A 102 -17.80 3.33 -12.50
CA GLU A 102 -18.05 4.67 -13.03
C GLU A 102 -16.77 5.35 -13.52
N THR A 103 -15.68 5.22 -12.77
CA THR A 103 -14.43 5.96 -13.02
C THR A 103 -13.31 5.10 -13.58
N ASN A 104 -13.48 3.78 -13.54
CA ASN A 104 -12.43 2.79 -13.82
C ASN A 104 -11.17 2.96 -12.94
N ALA A 105 -11.23 3.75 -11.86
CA ALA A 105 -10.14 3.88 -10.90
C ALA A 105 -10.09 2.67 -9.96
N TRP A 106 -8.90 2.40 -9.40
CA TRP A 106 -8.75 1.42 -8.33
C TRP A 106 -9.39 1.94 -7.04
N THR A 107 -10.20 1.11 -6.40
CA THR A 107 -10.76 1.35 -5.07
C THR A 107 -10.38 0.22 -4.14
N LEU A 108 -10.21 0.55 -2.86
CA LEU A 108 -9.94 -0.43 -1.82
C LEU A 108 -11.23 -1.16 -1.47
N ARG A 109 -11.28 -2.47 -1.68
CA ARG A 109 -12.41 -3.30 -1.22
C ARG A 109 -12.18 -3.82 0.20
N HIS A 110 -10.97 -4.29 0.48
CA HIS A 110 -10.60 -4.85 1.78
C HIS A 110 -9.13 -4.56 2.05
N ARG A 111 -8.78 -4.31 3.31
CA ARG A 111 -7.41 -4.13 3.80
C ARG A 111 -7.23 -4.89 5.09
N THR A 112 -6.17 -5.70 5.15
CA THR A 112 -5.64 -6.23 6.41
C THR A 112 -4.36 -5.49 6.74
N VAL A 113 -4.29 -4.93 7.95
CA VAL A 113 -3.09 -4.22 8.43
C VAL A 113 -2.48 -5.03 9.55
N THR A 114 -1.23 -5.45 9.38
CA THR A 114 -0.47 -6.10 10.45
C THR A 114 0.69 -5.23 10.88
N ARG A 115 0.95 -5.19 12.19
CA ARG A 115 2.16 -4.57 12.71
C ARG A 115 3.31 -5.52 12.43
N ASP A 116 4.36 -5.04 11.77
CA ASP A 116 5.58 -5.83 11.68
C ASP A 116 6.18 -5.90 13.09
N ASN A 117 5.98 -7.03 13.76
CA ASN A 117 6.42 -7.26 15.12
C ASN A 117 7.80 -7.92 15.18
N ARG A 118 8.56 -7.88 14.08
CA ARG A 118 9.99 -8.21 14.07
C ARG A 118 10.78 -7.01 14.58
N VAL A 119 10.78 -6.84 15.90
CA VAL A 119 11.77 -6.06 16.66
C VAL A 119 12.35 -6.95 17.74
#